data_AF-A0A4R6DVJ0-F1
#
_entry.id   AF-A0A4R6DVJ0-F1
#
_cell.length_a   1.000
_cell.length_b   1.000
_cell.length_c   1.000
_cell.angle_alpha   90.00
_cell.angle_beta   90.00
_cell.angle_gamma   90.00
#
_symmetry.space_group_name_H-M   'P 1'
#
loop_
_entity.id
_entity.type
_entity.pdbx_description
1 polymer ?
#
loop_
_entity_poly.entity_id
_entity_poly.type
_entity_poly.pdbx_seq_one_letter_code
_entity_poly.pdbx_strand_id
1 'polypeptide(L)'
;MAARRPVVRVGGEPRLLAEGDSLQVGKASLDPAGLAAARTLSLPDKSGTLALTSDIAGRNRIINGDFRVNQCAYASGAATTAGQYTFDRWKVTSTGGITYATTNGKTTVTIPSGQTLQQVVEGINLQSGTYVLSWEGTAQGRIGGGSYGASGAVTATVVGGTNTTIEFGPGTVANVQLEAGATATPFEHRHIGTELALCQRYCPAIICDSANSASLMGYWDASNTLVVGYNFPVTARVAPTGLTVTPAHWTANNSGVGNVVVSSVAISSGACQRWGARLDFVVASGGSSSGKAGGVYANAATTLIFTGCEL
;
A
#
# COMPACT_ATOMS: atom_id res chain seq x y z
N MET A 1 26.81 54.67 17.58
CA MET A 1 27.82 53.65 17.27
C MET A 1 27.61 53.17 15.85
N ALA A 2 28.54 53.44 14.93
CA ALA A 2 28.44 52.95 13.56
C ALA A 2 28.63 51.42 13.52
N ALA A 3 27.81 50.71 12.76
CA ALA A 3 27.91 49.26 12.60
C ALA A 3 29.29 48.89 12.04
N ARG A 4 30.07 48.10 12.80
CA ARG A 4 31.37 47.60 12.34
C ARG A 4 31.14 46.64 11.18
N ARG A 5 31.59 47.01 9.98
CA ARG A 5 31.59 46.14 8.80
C ARG A 5 32.57 44.97 9.02
N PRO A 6 32.24 43.72 8.63
CA PRO A 6 33.15 42.59 8.76
C PRO A 6 34.46 42.83 8.00
N VAL A 7 35.60 42.59 8.65
CA VAL A 7 36.94 42.70 8.06
C VAL A 7 37.42 41.33 7.64
N VAL A 8 37.93 41.21 6.42
CA VAL A 8 38.43 39.96 5.84
C VAL A 8 39.89 40.14 5.46
N ARG A 9 40.72 39.11 5.63
CA ARG A 9 42.12 39.15 5.19
C ARG A 9 42.29 38.47 3.84
N VAL A 10 42.78 39.21 2.83
CA VAL A 10 43.15 38.66 1.52
C VAL A 10 44.65 38.85 1.35
N GLY A 11 45.41 37.75 1.26
CA GLY A 11 46.88 37.81 1.20
C GLY A 11 47.57 38.34 2.47
N GLY A 12 46.88 38.32 3.63
CA GLY A 12 47.41 38.80 4.92
C GLY A 12 46.99 40.22 5.31
N GLU A 13 46.58 41.04 4.34
CA GLU A 13 46.13 42.42 4.52
C GLU A 13 44.62 42.48 4.86
N PRO A 14 44.20 43.22 5.91
CA PRO A 14 42.79 43.40 6.24
C PRO A 14 42.10 44.35 5.26
N ARG A 15 41.00 43.88 4.64
CA ARG A 15 40.15 44.66 3.73
C ARG A 15 38.69 44.65 4.23
N LEU A 16 38.02 45.80 4.10
CA LEU A 16 36.59 45.94 4.35
C LEU A 16 35.82 45.40 3.13
N LEU A 17 34.83 44.54 3.35
CA LEU A 17 33.92 44.11 2.27
C LEU A 17 33.05 45.27 1.81
N ALA A 18 32.95 45.47 0.50
CA ALA A 18 32.01 46.43 -0.07
C ALA A 18 30.58 45.89 0.05
N GLU A 19 29.61 46.79 -0.08
CA GLU A 19 28.20 46.43 -0.05
C GLU A 19 27.85 45.69 -1.35
N GLY A 20 27.42 44.42 -1.24
CA GLY A 20 27.24 43.52 -2.38
C GLY A 20 28.40 42.53 -2.61
N ASP A 21 29.50 42.61 -1.86
CA ASP A 21 30.58 41.61 -1.93
C ASP A 21 30.20 40.32 -1.17
N SER A 22 30.35 39.17 -1.83
CA SER A 22 30.21 37.85 -1.19
C SER A 22 31.56 37.39 -0.61
N LEU A 23 31.56 36.97 0.66
CA LEU A 23 32.74 36.37 1.28
C LEU A 23 32.93 34.93 0.78
N GLN A 24 33.90 34.71 -0.10
CA GLN A 24 34.29 33.37 -0.54
C GLN A 24 35.26 32.76 0.50
N VAL A 25 34.73 32.22 1.61
CA VAL A 25 35.54 31.36 2.49
C VAL A 25 35.49 29.96 1.92
N GLY A 26 36.56 29.51 1.27
CA GLY A 26 36.84 28.10 1.07
C GLY A 26 35.67 27.24 0.60
N LYS A 27 34.86 27.77 -0.34
CA LYS A 27 33.81 27.11 -1.12
C LYS A 27 32.34 27.17 -0.58
N ALA A 28 31.97 28.09 0.31
CA ALA A 28 30.55 28.41 0.54
C ALA A 28 30.30 29.93 0.50
N SER A 29 29.33 30.35 -0.31
CA SER A 29 28.82 31.73 -0.36
C SER A 29 27.52 31.80 0.42
N LEU A 30 27.45 32.68 1.41
CA LEU A 30 26.20 33.08 2.05
C LEU A 30 25.98 34.54 1.70
N ASP A 31 24.95 34.83 0.92
CA ASP A 31 24.49 36.18 0.65
C ASP A 31 23.46 36.60 1.71
N PRO A 32 23.81 37.50 2.65
CA PRO A 32 22.89 37.97 3.67
C PRO A 32 21.79 38.91 3.12
N ALA A 33 21.91 39.43 1.89
CA ALA A 33 20.90 40.29 1.27
C ALA A 33 19.74 39.50 0.63
N GLY A 34 19.95 38.21 0.34
CA GLY A 34 18.98 37.31 -0.29
C GLY A 34 18.01 36.58 0.67
N LEU A 35 17.96 36.95 1.95
CA LEU A 35 17.19 36.23 2.99
C LEU A 35 15.66 36.22 2.78
N ALA A 36 15.14 36.89 1.76
CA ALA A 36 13.70 37.00 1.52
C ALA A 36 13.10 36.02 0.49
N ALA A 37 13.90 35.26 -0.29
CA ALA A 37 13.27 34.50 -1.39
C ALA A 37 13.87 33.15 -1.83
N ALA A 38 15.11 32.77 -1.48
CA ALA A 38 15.61 31.44 -1.85
C ALA A 38 16.71 30.94 -0.91
N ARG A 39 16.42 29.84 -0.20
CA ARG A 39 17.35 29.13 0.69
C ARG A 39 18.23 28.17 -0.10
N THR A 40 19.14 28.67 -0.94
CA THR A 40 20.01 27.81 -1.73
C THR A 40 21.37 27.67 -1.04
N LEU A 41 21.69 26.47 -0.55
CA LEU A 41 23.01 26.09 -0.04
C LEU A 41 23.73 25.32 -1.15
N SER A 42 24.95 25.72 -1.51
CA SER A 42 25.74 25.08 -2.57
C SER A 42 26.92 24.34 -1.94
N LEU A 43 27.03 23.01 -2.18
CA LEU A 43 28.11 22.18 -1.65
C LEU A 43 29.21 21.97 -2.71
N PRO A 44 30.49 22.04 -2.33
CA PRO A 44 31.59 21.97 -3.28
C PRO A 44 32.32 20.63 -3.16
N ASP A 45 32.28 19.83 -4.23
CA ASP A 45 33.13 18.64 -4.47
C ASP A 45 32.68 17.23 -4.07
N LYS A 46 31.43 17.01 -3.64
CA LYS A 46 30.80 15.69 -3.79
C LYS A 46 29.43 15.85 -4.43
N SER A 47 29.18 15.05 -5.46
CA SER A 47 27.92 14.90 -6.17
C SER A 47 26.83 14.34 -5.24
N GLY A 48 26.45 15.13 -4.24
CA GLY A 48 25.40 14.83 -3.28
C GLY A 48 24.39 15.95 -3.27
N THR A 49 23.13 15.60 -3.53
CA THR A 49 21.98 16.50 -3.37
C THR A 49 21.80 16.80 -1.89
N LEU A 50 21.65 18.08 -1.54
CA LEU A 50 21.11 18.45 -0.24
C LEU A 50 19.65 18.02 -0.18
N ALA A 51 19.39 16.99 0.61
CA ALA A 51 18.06 16.57 0.98
C ALA A 51 17.30 17.70 1.67
N LEU A 52 16.48 18.43 0.92
CA LEU A 52 15.38 19.19 1.51
C LEU A 52 14.37 18.18 2.10
N THR A 53 13.41 18.62 2.92
CA THR A 53 12.40 17.76 3.59
C THR A 53 11.69 16.76 2.68
N SER A 54 11.75 16.97 1.36
CA SER A 54 11.33 16.08 0.28
C SER A 54 12.13 14.78 0.13
N ASP A 55 13.20 14.54 0.89
CA ASP A 55 14.02 13.31 0.78
C ASP A 55 13.85 12.35 1.98
N ILE A 56 13.01 12.71 2.95
CA ILE A 56 12.68 11.84 4.08
C ILE A 56 11.58 10.87 3.66
N ALA A 57 11.72 9.58 4.00
CA ALA A 57 10.70 8.57 3.76
C ALA A 57 9.39 8.85 4.53
N GLY A 58 8.28 8.31 4.05
CA GLY A 58 6.96 8.44 4.67
C GLY A 58 6.18 9.68 4.26
N ARG A 59 6.44 10.26 3.09
CA ARG A 59 5.66 11.36 2.49
C ARG A 59 4.37 10.83 1.88
N ASN A 60 4.49 9.76 1.10
CA ASN A 60 3.37 9.18 0.41
C ASN A 60 2.40 8.57 1.43
N ARG A 61 1.11 8.88 1.32
CA ARG A 61 0.02 8.33 2.14
C ARG A 61 -0.73 7.19 1.45
N ILE A 62 -0.47 6.98 0.16
CA ILE A 62 -1.00 5.86 -0.63
C ILE A 62 -0.22 4.60 -0.30
N ILE A 63 -0.91 3.52 -0.01
CA ILE A 63 -0.31 2.19 0.09
C ILE A 63 -0.42 1.53 -1.30
N ASN A 64 0.64 0.87 -1.74
CA ASN A 64 0.74 0.15 -3.00
C ASN A 64 0.45 1.03 -4.21
N GLY A 65 0.93 2.28 -4.20
CA GLY A 65 0.71 3.26 -5.27
C GLY A 65 1.39 2.91 -6.59
N ASP A 66 2.38 2.02 -6.57
CA ASP A 66 3.07 1.48 -7.73
C ASP A 66 2.59 0.08 -8.14
N PHE A 67 1.55 -0.45 -7.48
CA PHE A 67 0.89 -1.71 -7.82
C PHE A 67 1.85 -2.92 -7.87
N ARG A 68 2.87 -2.94 -7.01
CA ARG A 68 3.83 -4.06 -6.91
C ARG A 68 3.30 -5.23 -6.07
N VAL A 69 2.35 -4.98 -5.16
CA VAL A 69 1.80 -6.01 -4.27
C VAL A 69 0.41 -6.42 -4.77
N ASN A 70 0.20 -7.73 -4.97
CA ASN A 70 -1.06 -8.32 -5.41
C ASN A 70 -1.33 -9.65 -4.68
N GLN A 71 -1.40 -9.59 -3.35
CA GLN A 71 -1.72 -10.75 -2.50
C GLN A 71 -3.19 -11.14 -2.58
N CYS A 72 -4.05 -10.22 -3.04
CA CYS A 72 -5.43 -10.54 -3.36
C CYS A 72 -5.57 -11.32 -4.68
N ALA A 73 -4.46 -11.69 -5.32
CA ALA A 73 -4.38 -12.55 -6.50
C ALA A 73 -5.27 -12.11 -7.68
N TYR A 74 -5.44 -10.79 -7.85
CA TYR A 74 -6.22 -10.26 -8.95
C TYR A 74 -5.54 -10.56 -10.29
N ALA A 75 -6.24 -11.26 -11.17
CA ALA A 75 -5.77 -11.49 -12.53
C ALA A 75 -6.21 -10.35 -13.45
N SER A 76 -5.32 -9.86 -14.30
CA SER A 76 -5.58 -8.77 -15.25
C SER A 76 -6.80 -9.08 -16.12
N GLY A 77 -7.79 -8.18 -16.14
CA GLY A 77 -9.03 -8.36 -16.90
C GLY A 77 -10.05 -9.31 -16.27
N ALA A 78 -9.77 -9.89 -15.11
CA ALA A 78 -10.76 -10.68 -14.38
C ALA A 78 -11.95 -9.80 -13.98
N ALA A 79 -13.15 -10.34 -14.16
CA ALA A 79 -14.39 -9.65 -13.79
C ALA A 79 -14.40 -9.36 -12.29
N THR A 80 -14.80 -8.14 -11.95
CA THR A 80 -14.98 -7.70 -10.56
C THR A 80 -16.40 -7.23 -10.34
N THR A 81 -16.87 -7.27 -9.09
CA THR A 81 -18.08 -6.60 -8.64
C THR A 81 -17.76 -5.25 -7.99
N ALA A 82 -18.76 -4.40 -7.83
CA ALA A 82 -18.62 -3.13 -7.12
C ALA A 82 -18.09 -3.35 -5.69
N GLY A 83 -17.07 -2.58 -5.31
CA GLY A 83 -16.41 -2.69 -4.01
C GLY A 83 -15.36 -3.78 -3.91
N GLN A 84 -15.17 -4.61 -4.94
CA GLN A 84 -14.17 -5.66 -4.94
C GLN A 84 -12.75 -5.09 -5.06
N TYR A 85 -11.85 -5.63 -4.24
CA TYR A 85 -10.43 -5.33 -4.28
C TYR A 85 -9.75 -6.05 -5.44
N THR A 86 -8.81 -5.34 -6.07
CA THR A 86 -7.96 -5.84 -7.14
C THR A 86 -6.55 -6.01 -6.60
N PHE A 87 -5.72 -4.98 -6.70
CA PHE A 87 -4.47 -4.91 -5.97
C PHE A 87 -4.73 -4.62 -4.49
N ASP A 88 -3.79 -4.98 -3.63
CA ASP A 88 -3.87 -4.65 -2.22
C ASP A 88 -4.16 -3.17 -2.03
N ARG A 89 -5.24 -2.85 -1.28
CA ARG A 89 -5.78 -1.51 -0.97
C ARG A 89 -6.54 -0.80 -2.08
N TRP A 90 -6.58 -1.36 -3.28
CA TRP A 90 -7.26 -0.75 -4.41
C TRP A 90 -8.54 -1.51 -4.75
N LYS A 91 -9.66 -0.80 -4.79
CA LYS A 91 -10.96 -1.37 -5.15
C LYS A 91 -11.57 -0.70 -6.36
N VAL A 92 -12.35 -1.47 -7.10
CA VAL A 92 -13.24 -0.93 -8.13
C VAL A 92 -14.55 -0.47 -7.51
N THR A 93 -15.19 0.54 -8.09
CA THR A 93 -16.52 1.00 -7.64
C THR A 93 -17.68 0.41 -8.42
N SER A 94 -17.40 -0.18 -9.58
CA SER A 94 -18.41 -0.74 -10.47
C SER A 94 -17.95 -2.08 -11.03
N THR A 95 -18.91 -2.84 -11.55
CA THR A 95 -18.65 -4.15 -12.14
C THR A 95 -17.94 -4.01 -13.49
N GLY A 96 -16.89 -4.81 -13.72
CA GLY A 96 -16.24 -4.85 -15.04
C GLY A 96 -14.72 -5.05 -15.06
N GLY A 97 -14.06 -5.08 -13.90
CA GLY A 97 -12.61 -5.29 -13.81
C GLY A 97 -11.77 -4.08 -14.23
N ILE A 98 -10.45 -4.27 -14.16
CA ILE A 98 -9.39 -3.40 -14.68
C ILE A 98 -8.36 -4.27 -15.38
N THR A 99 -7.52 -3.69 -16.24
CA THR A 99 -6.35 -4.40 -16.76
C THR A 99 -5.08 -3.75 -16.23
N TYR A 100 -3.98 -4.50 -16.25
CA TYR A 100 -2.66 -3.98 -15.93
C TYR A 100 -1.59 -4.68 -16.75
N ALA A 101 -0.47 -3.98 -16.93
CA ALA A 101 0.74 -4.50 -17.53
C ALA A 101 1.95 -4.04 -16.74
N THR A 102 2.97 -4.90 -16.63
CA THR A 102 4.26 -4.55 -16.05
C THR A 102 5.30 -4.48 -17.16
N THR A 103 5.97 -3.34 -17.29
CA THR A 103 7.04 -3.14 -18.27
C THR A 103 8.18 -2.40 -17.61
N ASN A 104 9.41 -2.89 -17.78
CA ASN A 104 10.61 -2.32 -17.15
C ASN A 104 10.48 -2.13 -15.61
N GLY A 105 9.83 -3.09 -14.94
CA GLY A 105 9.64 -3.06 -13.48
C GLY A 105 8.57 -2.10 -12.97
N LYS A 106 7.79 -1.47 -13.87
CA LYS A 106 6.69 -0.58 -13.52
C LYS A 106 5.35 -1.19 -13.91
N THR A 107 4.47 -1.37 -12.93
CA THR A 107 3.08 -1.78 -13.15
C THR A 107 2.23 -0.56 -13.49
N THR A 108 1.52 -0.61 -14.61
CA THR A 108 0.54 0.42 -15.00
C THR A 108 -0.84 -0.22 -15.10
N VAL A 109 -1.79 0.33 -14.34
CA VAL A 109 -3.19 -0.06 -14.37
C VAL A 109 -3.92 0.75 -15.44
N THR A 110 -4.82 0.10 -16.17
CA THR A 110 -5.76 0.73 -17.10
C THR A 110 -7.18 0.56 -16.56
N ILE A 111 -7.83 1.68 -16.32
CA ILE A 111 -9.21 1.79 -15.83
C ILE A 111 -10.11 1.98 -17.06
N PRO A 112 -11.00 1.02 -17.37
CA PRO A 112 -11.93 1.15 -18.49
C PRO A 112 -12.97 2.25 -18.30
N SER A 113 -13.67 2.62 -19.38
CA SER A 113 -14.83 3.52 -19.28
C SER A 113 -15.92 2.92 -18.37
N GLY A 114 -16.57 3.78 -17.57
CA GLY A 114 -17.59 3.34 -16.59
C GLY A 114 -17.03 2.75 -15.29
N GLN A 115 -15.71 2.63 -15.18
CA GLN A 115 -15.03 2.15 -13.98
C GLN A 115 -14.32 3.30 -13.25
N THR A 116 -14.19 3.16 -11.93
CA THR A 116 -13.24 3.95 -11.14
C THR A 116 -12.41 3.03 -10.26
N LEU A 117 -11.22 3.49 -9.90
CA LEU A 117 -10.31 2.82 -8.99
C LEU A 117 -10.11 3.69 -7.75
N GLN A 118 -10.31 3.12 -6.57
CA GLN A 118 -10.26 3.85 -5.31
C GLN A 118 -9.28 3.26 -4.32
N GLN A 119 -8.69 4.13 -3.51
CA GLN A 119 -8.10 3.76 -2.23
C GLN A 119 -8.57 4.73 -1.14
N VAL A 120 -9.04 4.20 -0.02
CA VAL A 120 -9.36 5.00 1.17
C VAL A 120 -8.12 5.13 2.03
N VAL A 121 -7.58 6.34 2.14
CA VAL A 121 -6.49 6.64 3.07
C VAL A 121 -7.08 6.90 4.45
N GLU A 122 -6.59 6.17 5.45
CA GLU A 122 -7.16 6.26 6.79
C GLU A 122 -6.83 7.58 7.48
N GLY A 123 -7.81 8.14 8.18
CA GLY A 123 -7.66 9.41 8.89
C GLY A 123 -6.54 9.41 9.94
N ILE A 124 -6.27 8.26 10.57
CA ILE A 124 -5.18 8.14 11.54
C ILE A 124 -3.79 8.34 10.90
N ASN A 125 -3.67 8.14 9.58
CA ASN A 125 -2.44 8.35 8.82
C ASN A 125 -2.39 9.77 8.19
N LEU A 126 -3.37 10.62 8.49
CA LEU A 126 -3.53 11.96 7.92
C LEU A 126 -3.42 13.02 9.02
N GLN A 127 -2.64 14.07 8.72
CA GLN A 127 -2.64 15.31 9.49
C GLN A 127 -3.54 16.33 8.79
N SER A 128 -4.08 17.31 9.52
CA SER A 128 -4.81 18.40 8.88
C SER A 128 -3.86 19.28 8.06
N GLY A 129 -4.23 19.60 6.83
CA GLY A 129 -3.42 20.45 5.95
C GLY A 129 -3.80 20.33 4.48
N THR A 130 -3.11 21.08 3.63
CA THR A 130 -3.22 20.91 2.17
C THR A 130 -2.44 19.69 1.74
N TYR A 131 -3.05 18.87 0.88
CA TYR A 131 -2.41 17.73 0.24
C TYR A 131 -2.50 17.87 -1.28
N VAL A 132 -1.53 17.27 -1.97
CA VAL A 132 -1.46 17.17 -3.42
C VAL A 132 -1.46 15.71 -3.84
N LEU A 133 -2.16 15.40 -4.92
CA LEU A 133 -2.23 14.07 -5.53
C LEU A 133 -1.47 14.08 -6.87
N SER A 134 -0.54 13.15 -7.03
CA SER A 134 0.23 12.93 -8.26
C SER A 134 0.28 11.45 -8.62
N TRP A 135 0.44 11.17 -9.91
CA TRP A 135 0.56 9.84 -10.51
C TRP A 135 1.17 9.96 -11.91
N GLU A 136 1.51 8.82 -12.51
CA GLU A 136 1.88 8.71 -13.91
C GLU A 136 0.74 8.05 -14.69
N GLY A 137 0.28 8.67 -15.77
CA GLY A 137 -0.76 8.13 -16.64
C GLY A 137 -1.80 9.16 -17.08
N THR A 138 -2.85 8.70 -17.76
CA THR A 138 -3.87 9.55 -18.41
C THR A 138 -5.16 9.69 -17.61
N ALA A 139 -5.36 8.88 -16.57
CA ALA A 139 -6.55 8.98 -15.73
C ALA A 139 -6.64 10.35 -15.08
N GLN A 140 -7.87 10.84 -14.85
CA GLN A 140 -8.10 11.96 -13.95
C GLN A 140 -8.28 11.42 -12.52
N GLY A 141 -7.74 12.13 -11.54
CA GLY A 141 -7.81 11.79 -10.12
C GLY A 141 -8.53 12.85 -9.29
N ARG A 142 -9.01 12.48 -8.11
CA ARG A 142 -9.59 13.42 -7.11
C ARG A 142 -9.22 13.03 -5.68
N ILE A 143 -9.25 14.02 -4.78
CA ILE A 143 -9.08 13.85 -3.34
C ILE A 143 -10.43 14.10 -2.65
N GLY A 144 -10.92 13.10 -1.90
CA GLY A 144 -12.19 13.15 -1.20
C GLY A 144 -13.37 13.42 -2.15
N GLY A 145 -14.26 14.33 -1.75
CA GLY A 145 -15.37 14.80 -2.56
C GLY A 145 -15.01 15.91 -3.57
N GLY A 146 -13.72 16.18 -3.80
CA GLY A 146 -13.26 17.22 -4.72
C GLY A 146 -13.49 16.91 -6.20
N SER A 147 -13.11 17.86 -7.05
CA SER A 147 -13.19 17.73 -8.50
C SER A 147 -12.08 16.83 -9.05
N TYR A 148 -12.38 16.17 -10.17
CA TYR A 148 -11.40 15.47 -10.97
C TYR A 148 -10.43 16.44 -11.65
N GLY A 149 -9.15 16.08 -11.65
CA GLY A 149 -8.10 16.86 -12.31
C GLY A 149 -6.94 15.99 -12.79
N ALA A 150 -5.95 16.64 -13.39
CA ALA A 150 -4.72 16.00 -13.86
C ALA A 150 -3.68 15.83 -12.74
N SER A 151 -2.73 14.92 -12.97
CA SER A 151 -1.65 14.63 -12.03
C SER A 151 -0.89 15.88 -11.58
N GLY A 152 -0.67 16.02 -10.28
CA GLY A 152 0.08 17.12 -9.67
C GLY A 152 -0.69 18.45 -9.57
N ALA A 153 -1.85 18.58 -10.22
CA ALA A 153 -2.71 19.76 -10.13
C ALA A 153 -3.85 19.62 -9.11
N VAL A 154 -4.16 18.39 -8.70
CA VAL A 154 -5.23 18.11 -7.74
C VAL A 154 -4.73 18.37 -6.32
N THR A 155 -5.27 19.40 -5.67
CA THR A 155 -5.01 19.72 -4.26
C THR A 155 -6.30 19.80 -3.47
N ALA A 156 -6.26 19.45 -2.18
CA ALA A 156 -7.39 19.57 -1.28
C ALA A 156 -6.92 19.78 0.16
N THR A 157 -7.74 20.46 0.97
CA THR A 157 -7.59 20.46 2.42
C THR A 157 -8.10 19.15 2.98
N VAL A 158 -7.19 18.37 3.57
CA VAL A 158 -7.49 17.13 4.28
C VAL A 158 -7.61 17.45 5.77
N VAL A 159 -8.56 16.80 6.44
CA VAL A 159 -8.76 16.89 7.89
C VAL A 159 -8.16 15.66 8.54
N GLY A 160 -7.19 15.86 9.43
CA GLY A 160 -6.57 14.77 10.18
C GLY A 160 -7.60 14.00 11.02
N GLY A 161 -7.42 12.69 11.13
CA GLY A 161 -8.37 11.81 11.80
C GLY A 161 -9.59 11.40 10.95
N THR A 162 -9.81 12.01 9.77
CA THR A 162 -10.91 11.64 8.86
C THR A 162 -10.40 10.86 7.66
N ASN A 163 -11.04 9.72 7.36
CA ASN A 163 -10.71 8.94 6.17
C ASN A 163 -10.90 9.79 4.89
N THR A 164 -9.94 9.71 3.98
CA THR A 164 -9.97 10.44 2.70
C THR A 164 -9.87 9.45 1.55
N THR A 165 -10.89 9.42 0.69
CA THR A 165 -10.89 8.59 -0.51
C THR A 165 -10.08 9.26 -1.61
N ILE A 166 -9.17 8.51 -2.22
CA ILE A 166 -8.50 8.87 -3.46
C ILE A 166 -9.12 8.03 -4.56
N GLU A 167 -9.55 8.68 -5.64
CA GLU A 167 -10.29 8.03 -6.73
C GLU A 167 -9.74 8.45 -8.09
N PHE A 168 -9.66 7.49 -9.00
CA PHE A 168 -9.29 7.68 -10.40
C PHE A 168 -10.42 7.22 -11.32
N GLY A 169 -10.72 8.05 -12.31
CA GLY A 169 -11.63 7.69 -13.40
C GLY A 169 -10.95 6.88 -14.50
N PRO A 170 -11.60 6.72 -15.66
CA PRO A 170 -11.03 6.02 -16.81
C PRO A 170 -9.69 6.59 -17.27
N GLY A 171 -8.78 5.72 -17.69
CA GLY A 171 -7.42 6.06 -18.13
C GLY A 171 -6.35 5.18 -17.49
N THR A 172 -5.09 5.57 -17.64
CA THR A 172 -3.97 4.83 -17.02
C THR A 172 -3.51 5.47 -15.72
N VAL A 173 -3.06 4.64 -14.77
CA VAL A 173 -2.53 5.07 -13.47
C VAL A 173 -1.37 4.17 -13.03
N ALA A 174 -0.30 4.80 -12.55
CA ALA A 174 0.88 4.20 -11.95
C ALA A 174 1.54 5.21 -10.98
N ASN A 175 2.39 4.72 -10.07
CA ASN A 175 3.20 5.57 -9.17
C ASN A 175 2.36 6.66 -8.46
N VAL A 176 1.27 6.25 -7.82
CA VAL A 176 0.33 7.17 -7.16
C VAL A 176 0.88 7.66 -5.83
N GLN A 177 0.93 8.98 -5.66
CA GLN A 177 1.36 9.66 -4.45
C GLN A 177 0.34 10.68 -3.97
N LEU A 178 -0.03 10.56 -2.70
CA LEU A 178 -0.73 11.59 -1.94
C LEU A 178 0.23 12.07 -0.86
N GLU A 179 0.54 13.36 -0.84
CA GLU A 179 1.49 13.92 0.14
C GLU A 179 1.07 15.31 0.61
N ALA A 180 1.56 15.70 1.79
CA ALA A 180 1.26 17.01 2.36
C ALA A 180 2.01 18.11 1.60
N GLY A 181 1.34 19.23 1.36
CA GLY A 181 1.82 20.35 0.56
C GLY A 181 0.96 20.61 -0.67
N ALA A 182 1.26 21.69 -1.37
CA ALA A 182 0.56 22.08 -2.61
C ALA A 182 1.33 21.67 -3.88
N THR A 183 2.57 21.21 -3.73
CA THR A 183 3.47 20.89 -4.86
C THR A 183 3.87 19.43 -4.78
N ALA A 184 3.60 18.68 -5.85
CA ALA A 184 3.98 17.27 -5.95
C ALA A 184 5.50 17.11 -6.00
N THR A 185 6.01 16.16 -5.24
CA THR A 185 7.39 15.68 -5.31
C THR A 185 7.47 14.42 -6.18
N PRO A 186 8.68 13.98 -6.59
CA PRO A 186 8.84 12.69 -7.25
C PRO A 186 8.27 11.54 -6.39
N PHE A 187 7.80 10.49 -7.06
CA PHE A 187 7.21 9.33 -6.40
C PHE A 187 8.17 8.70 -5.38
N GLU A 188 7.68 8.51 -4.16
CA GLU A 188 8.41 7.84 -3.09
C GLU A 188 8.30 6.32 -3.24
N HIS A 189 9.41 5.68 -3.63
CA HIS A 189 9.51 4.23 -3.60
C HIS A 189 9.78 3.73 -2.19
N ARG A 190 8.79 3.06 -1.58
CA ARG A 190 9.02 2.31 -0.33
C ARG A 190 9.72 0.99 -0.60
N HIS A 191 10.52 0.54 0.38
CA HIS A 191 11.10 -0.80 0.36
C HIS A 191 9.99 -1.86 0.32
N ILE A 192 10.19 -2.92 -0.48
CA ILE A 192 9.15 -3.92 -0.75
C ILE A 192 8.63 -4.60 0.52
N GLY A 193 9.49 -4.88 1.50
CA GLY A 193 9.07 -5.47 2.78
C GLY A 193 8.15 -4.56 3.60
N THR A 194 8.37 -3.24 3.57
CA THR A 194 7.50 -2.27 4.25
C THR A 194 6.15 -2.18 3.54
N GLU A 195 6.17 -2.12 2.20
CA GLU A 195 4.95 -2.05 1.40
C GLU A 195 4.10 -3.32 1.59
N LEU A 196 4.73 -4.50 1.59
CA LEU A 196 4.07 -5.77 1.86
C LEU A 196 3.45 -5.78 3.26
N ALA A 197 4.19 -5.36 4.30
CA ALA A 197 3.65 -5.32 5.65
C ALA A 197 2.46 -4.35 5.78
N LEU A 198 2.46 -3.22 5.05
CA LEU A 198 1.32 -2.31 4.99
C LEU A 198 0.11 -2.93 4.26
N CYS A 199 0.34 -3.66 3.17
CA CYS A 199 -0.69 -4.35 2.40
C CYS A 199 -1.34 -5.50 3.18
N GLN A 200 -0.54 -6.33 3.85
CA GLN A 200 -0.98 -7.48 4.66
C GLN A 200 -1.94 -7.10 5.79
N ARG A 201 -1.94 -5.84 6.24
CA ARG A 201 -2.93 -5.34 7.21
C ARG A 201 -4.36 -5.32 6.65
N TYR A 202 -4.55 -5.28 5.34
CA TYR A 202 -5.86 -5.09 4.72
C TYR A 202 -6.29 -6.24 3.81
N CYS A 203 -5.34 -7.06 3.33
CA CYS A 203 -5.63 -8.27 2.59
C CYS A 203 -4.82 -9.46 3.17
N PRO A 204 -5.11 -9.93 4.40
CA PRO A 204 -4.54 -11.18 4.87
C PRO A 204 -4.97 -12.31 3.91
N ALA A 205 -4.04 -13.16 3.51
CA ALA A 205 -4.31 -14.22 2.56
C ALA A 205 -3.40 -15.45 2.80
N ILE A 206 -3.91 -16.62 2.46
CA ILE A 206 -3.14 -17.85 2.34
C ILE A 206 -2.97 -18.11 0.85
N ILE A 207 -1.73 -18.00 0.38
CA ILE A 207 -1.36 -18.14 -1.03
C ILE A 207 -0.69 -19.50 -1.21
N CYS A 208 -1.20 -20.28 -2.15
CA CYS A 208 -0.67 -21.59 -2.51
C CYS A 208 -0.34 -21.57 -4.01
N ASP A 209 0.95 -21.50 -4.36
CA ASP A 209 1.39 -21.41 -5.76
C ASP A 209 1.31 -22.75 -6.52
N SER A 210 1.11 -23.87 -5.81
CA SER A 210 1.05 -25.19 -6.42
C SER A 210 0.20 -26.18 -5.63
N ALA A 211 -0.07 -27.34 -6.22
CA ALA A 211 -0.69 -28.46 -5.52
C ALA A 211 0.21 -28.98 -4.38
N ASN A 212 -0.40 -29.55 -3.36
CA ASN A 212 0.23 -30.02 -2.12
C ASN A 212 1.02 -28.91 -1.38
N SER A 213 0.59 -27.65 -1.55
CA SER A 213 1.13 -26.47 -0.86
C SER A 213 0.24 -26.08 0.33
N ALA A 214 0.85 -25.43 1.33
CA ALA A 214 0.29 -25.11 2.64
C ALA A 214 -0.14 -26.35 3.44
N SER A 215 0.49 -26.59 4.59
CA SER A 215 0.08 -27.65 5.52
C SER A 215 -0.40 -27.00 6.80
N LEU A 216 -1.69 -26.66 6.84
CA LEU A 216 -2.27 -26.13 8.07
C LEU A 216 -2.78 -27.28 8.91
N MET A 217 -2.31 -27.36 10.15
CA MET A 217 -2.67 -28.43 11.07
C MET A 217 -3.83 -28.00 11.95
N GLY A 218 -4.67 -28.95 12.30
CA GLY A 218 -5.88 -28.71 13.06
C GLY A 218 -6.44 -29.99 13.66
N TYR A 219 -7.72 -29.96 13.98
CA TYR A 219 -8.43 -31.11 14.50
C TYR A 219 -9.85 -31.18 13.94
N TRP A 220 -10.38 -32.39 13.81
CA TRP A 220 -11.74 -32.64 13.42
C TRP A 220 -12.66 -32.29 14.59
N ASP A 221 -13.48 -31.26 14.46
CA ASP A 221 -14.41 -30.82 15.51
C ASP A 221 -15.73 -31.60 15.43
N ALA A 222 -16.10 -32.00 14.21
CA ALA A 222 -17.24 -32.87 13.89
C ALA A 222 -16.84 -33.89 12.81
N SER A 223 -17.74 -34.84 12.52
CA SER A 223 -17.51 -35.89 11.51
C SER A 223 -17.22 -35.36 10.09
N ASN A 224 -17.55 -34.10 9.83
CA ASN A 224 -17.45 -33.44 8.53
C ASN A 224 -16.72 -32.10 8.57
N THR A 225 -16.19 -31.67 9.72
CA THR A 225 -15.56 -30.35 9.86
C THR A 225 -14.18 -30.47 10.48
N LEU A 226 -13.16 -30.14 9.69
CA LEU A 226 -11.80 -29.95 10.14
C LEU A 226 -11.60 -28.47 10.47
N VAL A 227 -11.10 -28.20 11.68
CA VAL A 227 -10.89 -26.85 12.14
C VAL A 227 -9.42 -26.53 12.32
N VAL A 228 -9.01 -25.38 11.78
CA VAL A 228 -7.61 -24.98 11.65
C VAL A 228 -7.44 -23.55 12.18
N GLY A 229 -6.38 -23.31 12.94
CA GLY A 229 -5.96 -21.95 13.30
C GLY A 229 -4.99 -21.38 12.27
N TYR A 230 -5.17 -20.12 11.90
CA TYR A 230 -4.24 -19.39 11.03
C TYR A 230 -3.89 -18.03 11.65
N ASN A 231 -2.60 -17.80 11.86
CA ASN A 231 -2.07 -16.52 12.33
C ASN A 231 -1.71 -15.66 11.13
N PHE A 232 -2.12 -14.39 11.17
CA PHE A 232 -1.77 -13.46 10.09
C PHE A 232 -0.30 -13.06 10.21
N PRO A 233 0.42 -12.91 9.08
CA PRO A 233 1.81 -12.42 9.08
C PRO A 233 1.95 -11.03 9.73
N VAL A 234 0.91 -10.20 9.57
CA VAL A 234 0.78 -8.89 10.19
C VAL A 234 -0.63 -8.76 10.75
N THR A 235 -0.76 -8.11 11.91
CA THR A 235 -2.06 -7.78 12.51
C THR A 235 -2.92 -6.96 11.54
N ALA A 236 -4.03 -7.55 11.11
CA ALA A 236 -5.04 -6.95 10.26
C ALA A 236 -5.62 -5.65 10.86
N ARG A 237 -6.09 -4.77 9.98
CA ARG A 237 -6.61 -3.46 10.37
C ARG A 237 -7.91 -3.59 11.15
N VAL A 238 -8.84 -4.44 10.76
CA VAL A 238 -9.96 -4.91 11.58
C VAL A 238 -10.05 -6.43 11.47
N ALA A 239 -10.77 -7.08 12.38
CA ALA A 239 -10.96 -8.51 12.28
C ALA A 239 -11.74 -8.81 10.98
N PRO A 240 -11.27 -9.75 10.13
CA PRO A 240 -12.01 -10.13 8.93
C PRO A 240 -13.45 -10.57 9.24
N THR A 241 -14.34 -10.31 8.30
CA THR A 241 -15.76 -10.68 8.40
C THR A 241 -16.17 -11.71 7.36
N GLY A 242 -15.30 -12.05 6.42
CA GLY A 242 -15.60 -12.99 5.35
C GLY A 242 -14.36 -13.59 4.69
N LEU A 243 -14.59 -14.46 3.71
CA LEU A 243 -13.56 -15.13 2.93
C LEU A 243 -13.93 -15.13 1.44
N THR A 244 -12.91 -15.05 0.59
CA THR A 244 -12.97 -15.46 -0.82
C THR A 244 -12.08 -16.69 -0.97
N VAL A 245 -12.64 -17.80 -1.45
CA VAL A 245 -11.97 -19.10 -1.50
C VAL A 245 -12.64 -20.00 -2.53
N THR A 246 -11.87 -20.88 -3.17
CA THR A 246 -12.39 -21.99 -3.98
C THR A 246 -12.27 -23.29 -3.17
N PRO A 247 -13.34 -23.75 -2.48
CA PRO A 247 -13.23 -24.88 -1.53
C PRO A 247 -12.69 -26.16 -2.14
N ALA A 248 -13.08 -26.48 -3.38
CA ALA A 248 -12.66 -27.69 -4.08
C ALA A 248 -11.14 -27.77 -4.30
N HIS A 249 -10.41 -26.65 -4.21
CA HIS A 249 -8.95 -26.62 -4.30
C HIS A 249 -8.26 -26.96 -2.98
N TRP A 250 -9.03 -27.28 -1.93
CA TRP A 250 -8.52 -27.66 -0.61
C TRP A 250 -8.90 -29.09 -0.30
N THR A 251 -8.00 -29.79 0.39
CA THR A 251 -8.16 -31.17 0.80
C THR A 251 -7.91 -31.28 2.29
N ALA A 252 -8.90 -31.77 3.03
CA ALA A 252 -8.75 -32.15 4.43
C ALA A 252 -8.25 -33.59 4.51
N ASN A 253 -7.41 -33.89 5.49
CA ASN A 253 -6.92 -35.25 5.70
C ASN A 253 -6.80 -35.65 7.17
N ASN A 254 -6.82 -36.95 7.40
CA ASN A 254 -6.43 -37.61 8.65
C ASN A 254 -5.98 -39.04 8.32
N SER A 255 -5.01 -39.59 9.05
CA SER A 255 -4.44 -40.90 8.77
C SER A 255 -5.44 -42.06 8.76
N GLY A 256 -6.58 -41.91 9.44
CA GLY A 256 -7.65 -42.92 9.48
C GLY A 256 -8.67 -42.83 8.33
N VAL A 257 -8.73 -41.71 7.59
CA VAL A 257 -9.73 -41.48 6.51
C VAL A 257 -9.11 -41.15 5.16
N GLY A 258 -7.81 -40.84 5.11
CA GLY A 258 -7.13 -40.42 3.89
C GLY A 258 -7.42 -38.96 3.52
N ASN A 259 -7.40 -38.68 2.22
CA ASN A 259 -7.54 -37.34 1.64
C ASN A 259 -8.98 -37.12 1.16
N VAL A 260 -9.59 -36.01 1.57
CA VAL A 260 -11.00 -35.71 1.32
C VAL A 260 -11.13 -34.28 0.82
N VAL A 261 -11.79 -34.09 -0.33
CA VAL A 261 -11.99 -32.76 -0.93
C VAL A 261 -12.95 -31.94 -0.07
N VAL A 262 -12.57 -30.68 0.16
CA VAL A 262 -13.38 -29.72 0.91
C VAL A 262 -14.52 -29.21 0.05
N SER A 263 -15.73 -29.17 0.63
CA SER A 263 -16.94 -28.67 -0.01
C SER A 263 -17.24 -27.21 0.35
N SER A 264 -16.83 -26.73 1.52
CA SER A 264 -16.97 -25.33 1.92
C SER A 264 -15.93 -24.91 2.96
N VAL A 265 -15.60 -23.63 2.98
CA VAL A 265 -14.70 -23.03 3.98
C VAL A 265 -15.36 -21.80 4.59
N ALA A 266 -15.29 -21.67 5.90
CA ALA A 266 -15.83 -20.53 6.63
C ALA A 266 -14.90 -20.09 7.76
N ILE A 267 -15.06 -18.85 8.24
CA ILE A 267 -14.49 -18.41 9.51
C ILE A 267 -15.34 -19.01 10.63
N SER A 268 -14.71 -19.70 11.58
CA SER A 268 -15.44 -20.26 12.72
C SER A 268 -16.11 -19.13 13.53
N SER A 269 -17.34 -19.34 13.96
CA SER A 269 -18.15 -18.32 14.64
C SER A 269 -17.41 -17.70 15.84
N GLY A 270 -17.28 -16.37 15.85
CA GLY A 270 -16.66 -15.62 16.95
C GLY A 270 -15.13 -15.80 17.10
N ALA A 271 -14.49 -16.54 16.20
CA ALA A 271 -13.08 -16.91 16.30
C ALA A 271 -12.16 -16.10 15.35
N CYS A 272 -12.64 -14.94 14.87
CA CYS A 272 -11.83 -14.02 14.09
C CYS A 272 -11.31 -12.87 14.94
N GLN A 273 -10.01 -12.65 14.89
CA GLN A 273 -9.30 -11.58 15.58
C GLN A 273 -8.45 -10.82 14.56
N ARG A 274 -7.96 -9.64 14.94
CA ARG A 274 -7.02 -8.89 14.08
C ARG A 274 -5.70 -9.64 13.84
N TRP A 275 -5.31 -10.58 14.69
CA TRP A 275 -4.02 -11.28 14.58
C TRP A 275 -4.14 -12.67 13.95
N GLY A 276 -5.36 -13.16 13.72
CA GLY A 276 -5.58 -14.50 13.18
C GLY A 276 -7.04 -14.88 13.16
N ALA A 277 -7.33 -16.02 12.54
CA ALA A 277 -8.66 -16.57 12.44
C ALA A 277 -8.62 -18.09 12.62
N ARG A 278 -9.73 -18.63 13.09
CA ARG A 278 -10.03 -20.05 13.02
C ARG A 278 -10.90 -20.31 11.78
N LEU A 279 -10.57 -21.34 11.02
CA LEU A 279 -11.21 -21.69 9.76
C LEU A 279 -11.83 -23.08 9.86
N ASP A 280 -13.08 -23.19 9.43
CA ASP A 280 -13.82 -24.44 9.32
C ASP A 280 -13.74 -24.93 7.86
N PHE A 281 -13.02 -26.01 7.63
CA PHE A 281 -12.99 -26.73 6.36
C PHE A 281 -13.98 -27.89 6.45
N VAL A 282 -15.10 -27.77 5.72
CA VAL A 282 -16.17 -28.76 5.73
C VAL A 282 -16.02 -29.68 4.53
N VAL A 283 -16.14 -30.99 4.75
CA VAL A 283 -16.20 -32.01 3.69
C VAL A 283 -17.64 -32.54 3.58
N ALA A 284 -18.08 -32.92 2.38
CA ALA A 284 -19.43 -33.44 2.19
C ALA A 284 -19.62 -34.84 2.82
N SER A 285 -18.57 -35.67 2.76
CA SER A 285 -18.56 -37.05 3.26
C SER A 285 -17.12 -37.54 3.43
N GLY A 286 -16.90 -38.62 4.18
CA GLY A 286 -15.58 -39.23 4.33
C GLY A 286 -14.66 -38.52 5.33
N GLY A 287 -15.19 -37.59 6.14
CA GLY A 287 -14.43 -36.94 7.20
C GLY A 287 -14.14 -37.86 8.39
N SER A 288 -13.42 -37.34 9.39
CA SER A 288 -12.96 -38.10 10.56
C SER A 288 -13.79 -37.80 11.82
N SER A 289 -13.76 -38.71 12.79
CA SER A 289 -14.40 -38.53 14.10
C SER A 289 -13.88 -37.31 14.86
N SER A 290 -14.72 -36.70 15.68
CA SER A 290 -14.36 -35.54 16.51
C SER A 290 -13.16 -35.82 17.44
N GLY A 291 -12.33 -34.80 17.65
CA GLY A 291 -11.13 -34.82 18.48
C GLY A 291 -9.88 -35.43 17.82
N LYS A 292 -9.98 -35.92 16.58
CA LYS A 292 -8.80 -36.44 15.86
C LYS A 292 -8.01 -35.30 15.24
N ALA A 293 -6.69 -35.40 15.30
CA ALA A 293 -5.80 -34.48 14.57
C ALA A 293 -6.05 -34.60 13.05
N GLY A 294 -5.92 -33.50 12.33
CA GLY A 294 -6.03 -33.50 10.87
C GLY A 294 -5.24 -32.36 10.26
N GLY A 295 -5.13 -32.39 8.94
CA GLY A 295 -4.48 -31.34 8.17
C GLY A 295 -5.35 -30.89 7.02
N VAL A 296 -5.10 -29.68 6.54
CA VAL A 296 -5.60 -29.21 5.26
C VAL A 296 -4.43 -28.74 4.41
N TYR A 297 -4.52 -29.04 3.12
CA TYR A 297 -3.58 -28.57 2.13
C TYR A 297 -4.29 -28.23 0.82
N ALA A 298 -3.67 -27.37 0.01
CA ALA A 298 -4.18 -27.05 -1.31
C ALA A 298 -3.85 -28.18 -2.30
N ASN A 299 -4.82 -28.63 -3.09
CA ASN A 299 -4.63 -29.66 -4.13
C ASN A 299 -4.41 -29.06 -5.53
N ALA A 300 -4.45 -27.73 -5.64
CA ALA A 300 -4.17 -26.94 -6.83
C ALA A 300 -3.63 -25.57 -6.40
N ALA A 301 -3.06 -24.80 -7.34
CA ALA A 301 -2.77 -23.40 -7.09
C ALA A 301 -4.07 -22.67 -6.70
N THR A 302 -4.07 -21.98 -5.57
CA THR A 302 -5.27 -21.35 -5.02
C THR A 302 -4.91 -20.26 -4.01
N THR A 303 -5.88 -19.42 -3.70
CA THR A 303 -5.76 -18.40 -2.67
C THR A 303 -7.01 -18.39 -1.82
N LEU A 304 -6.82 -18.31 -0.50
CA LEU A 304 -7.88 -17.99 0.45
C LEU A 304 -7.62 -16.58 0.95
N ILE A 305 -8.55 -15.66 0.67
CA ILE A 305 -8.43 -14.24 0.99
C ILE A 305 -9.40 -13.92 2.13
N PHE A 306 -8.90 -13.27 3.17
CA PHE A 306 -9.73 -12.74 4.25
C PHE A 306 -10.31 -11.39 3.84
N THR A 307 -11.64 -11.26 3.82
CA THR A 307 -12.36 -10.05 3.39
C THR A 307 -12.98 -9.31 4.59
N GLY A 308 -13.33 -8.04 4.38
CA GLY A 308 -13.88 -7.19 5.43
C GLY A 308 -12.85 -6.71 6.45
N CYS A 309 -11.56 -6.79 6.13
CA CYS A 309 -10.46 -6.30 6.97
C CYS A 309 -10.29 -4.77 6.92
N GLU A 310 -11.28 -4.04 6.42
CA GLU A 310 -11.21 -2.63 6.05
C GLU A 310 -12.22 -1.79 6.84
N LEU A 311 -11.99 -0.47 6.85
CA LEU A 311 -12.87 0.51 7.50
C LEU A 311 -13.99 0.98 6.56
#